data_AF-A0A5K1BEN5-F1
#
_entry.id   AF-A0A5K1BEN5-F1
#
_cell.length_a   1.000
_cell.length_b   1.000
_cell.length_c   1.000
_cell.angle_alpha   90.00
_cell.angle_beta   90.00
_cell.angle_gamma   90.00
#
_symmetry.space_group_name_H-M   'P 1'
#
loop_
_entity.id
_entity.type
_entity.pdbx_description
1 polymer ?
#
loop_
_entity_poly.entity_id
_entity_poly.type
_entity_poly.pdbx_seq_one_letter_code
_entity_poly.pdbx_strand_id
1 'polypeptide(L)'
;GMFLGEVLGAAIMVADPVLKADMDVARLTVLANGDLSTDGQIRVDKQGSLIRIVSTLDEFAYYGHLANLLGRKNQSAVIGSFREQKRIWTTPNTGRNW
;
A
#
# COMPACT_ATOMS: atom_id res chain seq x y z
N GLY A 1 0.10 -6.61 15.40
CA GLY A 1 1.30 -5.93 14.88
C GLY A 1 0.86 -4.95 13.82
N MET A 2 1.57 -3.84 13.67
CA MET A 2 1.32 -2.86 12.60
C MET A 2 2.11 -3.29 11.36
N PHE A 3 1.48 -3.35 10.18
CA PHE A 3 2.17 -3.75 8.95
C PHE A 3 2.81 -2.52 8.30
N LEU A 4 4.14 -2.53 8.16
CA LEU A 4 4.90 -1.38 7.65
C LEU A 4 4.45 -0.94 6.26
N GLY A 5 4.19 -1.87 5.35
CA GLY A 5 3.76 -1.55 3.98
C GLY A 5 2.41 -0.82 3.92
N GLU A 6 1.47 -1.18 4.79
CA GLU A 6 0.15 -0.54 4.87
C GLU A 6 0.27 0.88 5.43
N VAL A 7 1.06 1.07 6.49
CA VAL A 7 1.32 2.38 7.10
C VAL A 7 2.07 3.28 6.13
N LEU A 8 3.08 2.76 5.45
CA LEU A 8 3.87 3.50 4.48
C LEU A 8 3.01 3.95 3.30
N GLY A 9 2.17 3.05 2.75
CA GLY A 9 1.25 3.39 1.67
C GLY A 9 0.26 4.49 2.06
N ALA A 10 -0.29 4.43 3.28
CA ALA A 10 -1.19 5.47 3.79
C ALA A 10 -0.47 6.81 4.01
N ALA A 11 0.73 6.78 4.60
CA ALA A 11 1.53 7.97 4.83
C ALA A 11 1.90 8.65 3.51
N ILE A 12 2.33 7.89 2.50
CA ILE A 12 2.62 8.42 1.17
C ILE A 12 1.38 9.04 0.55
N MET A 13 0.21 8.39 0.62
CA MET A 13 -1.02 8.94 0.05
C MET A 13 -1.47 10.27 0.69
N VAL A 14 -1.20 10.47 1.98
CA VAL A 14 -1.64 11.67 2.73
C VAL A 14 -0.57 12.77 2.78
N ALA A 15 0.71 12.40 2.72
CA ALA A 15 1.85 13.29 2.98
C ALA A 15 2.77 13.46 1.76
N ASP A 16 2.28 13.25 0.52
CA ASP A 16 3.04 13.25 -0.76
C ASP A 16 3.61 14.62 -1.23
N PRO A 17 3.81 15.62 -0.37
CA PRO A 17 5.01 16.42 -0.59
C PRO A 17 5.93 16.52 0.62
N VAL A 18 5.44 16.17 1.82
CA VAL A 18 6.22 16.21 3.06
C VAL A 18 7.29 15.12 3.07
N LEU A 19 6.99 13.95 2.50
CA LEU A 19 7.88 12.79 2.50
C LEU A 19 8.97 12.85 1.43
N LYS A 20 8.89 13.81 0.49
CA LYS A 20 9.79 13.92 -0.67
C LYS A 20 10.02 12.56 -1.35
N ALA A 21 8.92 11.83 -1.55
CA ALA A 21 9.00 10.52 -2.16
C ALA A 21 9.23 10.67 -3.67
N ASP A 22 10.29 10.05 -4.19
CA ASP A 22 10.46 9.92 -5.62
C ASP A 22 9.68 8.70 -6.12
N MET A 23 9.08 8.87 -7.30
CA MET A 23 8.15 7.92 -7.87
C MET A 23 8.56 7.59 -9.28
N ASP A 24 9.03 6.36 -9.46
CA ASP A 24 9.30 5.79 -10.77
C ASP A 24 8.01 5.26 -11.39
N VAL A 25 7.98 5.18 -12.72
CA VAL A 25 6.86 4.58 -13.45
C VAL A 25 7.37 3.35 -14.18
N ALA A 26 6.78 2.20 -13.89
CA ALA A 26 7.10 0.95 -14.58
C ALA A 26 5.83 0.19 -14.97
N ARG A 27 5.96 -0.68 -15.97
CA ARG A 27 4.89 -1.63 -16.32
C ARG A 27 5.15 -2.96 -15.62
N LEU A 28 4.17 -3.40 -14.84
CA LEU A 28 4.30 -4.58 -13.98
C LEU A 28 3.22 -5.62 -14.29
N THR A 29 3.58 -6.89 -14.21
CA THR A 29 2.66 -8.05 -14.20
C THR A 29 2.88 -8.91 -12.96
N VAL A 30 1.84 -9.65 -12.57
CA VAL A 30 1.90 -10.65 -11.51
C VAL A 30 1.83 -12.03 -12.16
N LEU A 31 2.75 -12.92 -11.78
CA LEU A 31 2.70 -14.32 -12.22
C LEU A 31 1.54 -15.05 -11.53
N ALA A 32 0.73 -15.75 -12.33
CA ALA A 32 -0.40 -16.55 -11.88
C ALA A 32 -0.61 -17.71 -12.86
N ASN A 33 0.43 -18.51 -13.06
CA ASN A 33 0.46 -19.63 -14.01
C ASN A 33 0.14 -20.98 -13.36
N GLY A 34 -0.12 -21.01 -12.04
CA GLY A 34 -0.44 -22.21 -11.28
C GLY A 34 0.79 -22.91 -10.70
N ASP A 35 1.99 -22.36 -10.92
CA ASP A 35 3.20 -22.81 -10.25
C ASP A 35 3.35 -22.04 -8.93
N LEU A 36 3.04 -22.74 -7.82
CA LEU A 36 3.11 -22.20 -6.46
C LEU A 36 4.49 -21.63 -6.10
N SER A 37 5.57 -22.02 -6.79
CA SER A 37 6.91 -21.46 -6.54
C SER A 37 7.10 -20.07 -7.13
N THR A 38 6.28 -19.68 -8.12
CA THR A 38 6.39 -18.40 -8.83
C THR A 38 5.14 -17.54 -8.79
N ASP A 39 3.98 -18.13 -8.49
CA ASP A 39 2.72 -17.40 -8.37
C ASP A 39 2.81 -16.31 -7.29
N GLY A 40 2.34 -15.11 -7.64
CA GLY A 40 2.40 -13.92 -6.82
C GLY A 40 3.66 -13.07 -7.00
N GLN A 41 4.67 -13.53 -7.75
CA GLN A 41 5.83 -12.71 -8.08
C GLN A 41 5.45 -11.55 -9.02
N ILE A 42 5.97 -10.36 -8.72
CA ILE A 42 5.83 -9.17 -9.55
C ILE A 42 7.04 -9.07 -10.49
N ARG A 43 6.81 -8.82 -11.78
CA ARG A 43 7.88 -8.64 -12.78
C ARG A 43 7.65 -7.41 -13.62
N VAL A 44 8.75 -6.81 -14.08
CA VAL A 44 8.70 -5.75 -15.09
C VAL A 44 8.39 -6.39 -16.44
N ASP A 45 7.34 -5.90 -17.09
CA ASP A 45 6.81 -6.48 -18.31
C ASP A 45 6.19 -5.38 -19.16
N LYS A 46 6.54 -5.33 -20.46
CA LYS A 46 6.02 -4.32 -21.39
C LYS A 46 4.51 -4.45 -21.60
N GLN A 47 3.96 -5.65 -21.42
CA GLN A 47 2.53 -5.94 -21.50
C GLN A 47 1.79 -5.65 -20.18
N GLY A 48 2.52 -5.32 -19.11
CA GLY A 48 1.97 -5.04 -17.79
C GLY A 48 1.24 -3.72 -17.66
N SER A 49 0.59 -3.56 -16.51
CA SER A 49 -0.10 -2.34 -16.11
C SER A 49 0.91 -1.28 -15.70
N LEU A 50 0.65 -0.02 -16.07
CA LEU A 50 1.49 1.12 -15.70
C LEU A 50 1.24 1.48 -14.23
N ILE A 51 2.26 1.36 -13.39
CA ILE A 51 2.18 1.58 -11.93
C ILE A 51 3.27 2.57 -11.50
N ARG A 52 2.93 3.45 -10.54
CA ARG A 52 3.91 4.29 -9.83
C ARG A 52 4.56 3.49 -8.70
N ILE A 53 5.88 3.49 -8.65
CA ILE A 53 6.70 2.79 -7.65
C ILE A 53 7.43 3.85 -6.83
N VAL A 54 7.30 3.78 -5.52
CA VAL A 54 8.10 4.60 -4.60
C VAL A 54 9.53 4.09 -4.65
N SER A 55 10.45 4.88 -5.21
CA SER A 55 11.86 4.49 -5.37
C SER A 55 12.72 5.00 -4.23
N THR A 56 12.43 6.20 -3.72
CA THR A 56 13.08 6.80 -2.56
C THR A 56 12.06 7.55 -1.70
N LEU A 57 12.43 7.80 -0.44
CA LEU A 57 11.70 8.71 0.45
C LEU A 57 12.65 9.26 1.52
N ASP A 58 12.33 10.43 2.07
CA ASP A 58 13.04 10.98 3.23
C ASP A 58 12.62 10.24 4.51
N GLU A 59 13.47 9.32 4.96
CA GLU A 59 13.20 8.45 6.11
C GLU A 59 12.93 9.24 7.41
N PHE A 60 13.67 10.32 7.62
CA PHE A 60 13.50 11.18 8.80
C PHE A 60 12.16 11.92 8.75
N ALA A 61 11.79 12.43 7.57
CA ALA A 61 10.48 13.04 7.37
C ALA A 61 9.34 12.03 7.58
N TYR A 62 9.50 10.79 7.09
CA TYR A 62 8.52 9.72 7.27
C TYR A 62 8.31 9.35 8.72
N TYR A 63 9.37 8.98 9.45
CA TYR A 63 9.20 8.60 10.86
C TYR A 63 8.78 9.78 11.73
N GLY A 64 9.25 11.00 11.43
CA GLY A 64 8.79 12.21 12.10
C GLY A 64 7.30 12.47 11.89
N HIS A 65 6.81 12.33 10.66
CA HIS A 65 5.39 12.46 10.35
C HIS A 65 4.56 11.37 11.03
N LEU A 66 5.01 10.12 10.97
CA LEU A 66 4.35 8.99 11.62
C LEU A 66 4.28 9.16 13.14
N ALA A 67 5.38 9.53 13.80
CA ALA A 67 5.41 9.77 15.24
C ALA A 67 4.45 10.90 15.65
N ASN A 68 4.38 11.97 14.85
CA ASN A 68 3.43 13.06 15.08
C ASN A 68 1.97 12.60 14.93
N LEU A 69 1.66 11.75 13.95
CA LEU A 69 0.32 11.16 13.79
C LEU A 69 -0.04 10.21 14.95
N LEU A 70 0.92 9.43 15.44
CA LEU A 70 0.74 8.54 16.58
C LEU A 70 0.59 9.30 17.90
N GLY A 71 1.28 10.44 18.05
CA GLY A 71 1.19 11.30 19.23
C GLY A 71 -0.11 12.12 19.32
N ARG A 72 -0.86 12.26 18.23
CA ARG A 72 -2.17 12.94 18.22
C ARG A 72 -3.22 12.02 18.85
N LYS A 73 -3.66 12.35 20.07
CA LYS A 73 -4.64 11.56 20.86
C LYS A 73 -6.03 11.43 20.23
N ASN A 74 -6.36 12.26 19.24
CA ASN A 74 -7.60 12.17 18.47
C ASN A 74 -7.40 11.25 17.26
N GLN A 75 -7.25 9.95 17.47
CA GLN A 75 -7.20 8.96 16.38
C GLN A 75 -8.60 8.41 16.15
N SER A 76 -9.29 8.93 15.13
CA SER A 76 -10.64 8.47 14.73
C SER A 76 -10.61 7.33 13.70
N ALA A 77 -9.44 6.84 13.30
CA ALA A 77 -9.32 5.73 12.38
C ALA A 77 -9.13 4.42 13.16
N VAL A 78 -10.23 3.69 13.35
CA VAL A 78 -10.18 2.27 13.72
C VAL A 78 -9.64 1.53 12.50
N ILE A 79 -8.35 1.18 12.49
CA ILE A 79 -7.84 0.21 11.54
C ILE A 79 -8.56 -1.10 11.85
N GLY A 80 -9.49 -1.50 10.97
CA GLY A 80 -10.21 -2.76 11.10
C GLY A 80 -9.21 -3.91 11.23
N SER A 81 -9.53 -4.90 12.07
CA SER A 81 -8.62 -6.03 12.26
C SER A 81 -8.27 -6.71 10.93
N PHE A 82 -7.10 -7.35 10.83
CA PHE A 82 -6.73 -8.14 9.65
C PHE A 82 -7.83 -9.12 9.21
N ARG A 83 -8.56 -9.69 10.18
CA ARG A 83 -9.73 -10.55 9.93
C ARG A 83 -10.87 -9.83 9.20
N GLU A 84 -11.10 -8.57 9.55
CA GLU A 84 -12.13 -7.72 8.96
C GLU A 84 -11.76 -7.27 7.55
N GLN A 85 -10.49 -6.88 7.33
CA GLN A 85 -9.95 -6.59 6.01
C GLN A 85 -10.00 -7.82 5.11
N LYS A 86 -9.54 -8.98 5.61
CA LYS A 86 -9.62 -10.25 4.89
C LYS A 86 -11.05 -10.58 4.49
N ARG A 87 -12.02 -10.41 5.39
CA ARG A 87 -13.44 -10.60 5.08
C ARG A 87 -13.89 -9.70 3.92
N ILE A 88 -13.54 -8.42 3.93
CA ILE A 88 -13.89 -7.47 2.87
C ILE A 88 -13.27 -7.90 1.53
N TRP A 89 -11.99 -8.27 1.51
CA TRP A 89 -11.27 -8.68 0.30
C TRP A 89 -11.73 -10.02 -0.27
N THR A 90 -12.17 -10.94 0.57
CA THR A 90 -12.67 -12.26 0.12
C THR A 90 -14.16 -12.26 -0.20
N THR A 91 -14.89 -11.17 0.06
CA THR A 91 -16.32 -11.11 -0.28
C THR A 91 -16.47 -10.77 -1.77
N PRO A 92 -17.11 -11.62 -2.58
CA PRO A 92 -17.38 -11.32 -3.99
C PRO A 92 -18.19 -10.02 -4.09
N ASN A 93 -17.80 -9.14 -5.01
CA ASN A 93 -18.46 -7.85 -5.19
C ASN A 93 -19.77 -8.02 -5.97
N THR A 94 -20.78 -8.61 -5.34
CA THR A 94 -22.14 -8.66 -5.89
C THR A 94 -22.82 -7.33 -5.59
N GLY A 95 -22.62 -6.36 -6.49
CA GLY A 95 -23.41 -5.14 -6.66
C GLY A 95 -23.76 -4.38 -5.38
N ARG A 96 -22.86 -3.50 -4.92
CA ARG A 96 -23.23 -2.45 -3.96
C ARG A 96 -23.40 -1.14 -4.72
N ASN A 97 -24.65 -0.80 -5.03
CA ASN A 97 -25.02 0.51 -5.55
C ASN A 97 -24.83 1.54 -4.42
N TRP A 98 -24.06 2.59 -4.70
CA TRP A 98 -24.05 3.82 -3.92
C TRP A 98 -25.19 4.73 -4.39
#